data_AF-A0A7W1RSS4-F1
#
_entry.id   AF-A0A7W1RSS4-F1
#
_cell.length_a   1.000
_cell.length_b   1.000
_cell.length_c   1.000
_cell.angle_alpha   90.00
_cell.angle_beta   90.00
_cell.angle_gamma   90.00
#
_symmetry.space_group_name_H-M   'P 1'
#
loop_
_entity.id
_entity.type
_entity.pdbx_description
1 polymer ?
#
loop_
_entity_poly.entity_id
_entity_poly.type
_entity_poly.pdbx_seq_one_letter_code
_entity_poly.pdbx_strand_id
1 'polypeptide(L)' 'MPLVSAAPQLDPAGVAALAERLQAAVRTAVRVPREVLRDVIVALFAEGHVLIEDYPGVGKTALARALSRSIDSAFARV' A
#
# COMPACT_ATOMS: atom_id res chain seq x y z
N MET A 1 3.35 24.34 -13.13
CA MET A 1 3.29 22.87 -13.11
C MET A 1 4.72 22.36 -13.00
N PRO A 2 5.18 21.83 -11.85
CA PRO A 2 6.52 21.27 -11.82
C PRO A 2 6.55 19.98 -12.64
N LEU A 3 7.67 19.82 -13.31
CA LEU A 3 8.01 18.75 -14.22
C LEU A 3 7.89 17.41 -13.50
N VAL A 4 7.20 16.44 -14.12
CA VAL A 4 7.40 15.04 -13.79
C VAL A 4 8.86 14.75 -14.12
N SER A 5 9.72 14.76 -13.11
CA SER A 5 11.03 14.11 -13.16
C SER A 5 10.81 12.74 -13.77
N ALA A 6 11.65 12.34 -14.74
CA ALA A 6 11.66 10.96 -15.21
C ALA A 6 11.66 10.07 -13.96
N ALA A 7 10.58 9.32 -13.75
CA ALA A 7 10.47 8.46 -12.59
C ALA A 7 11.69 7.53 -12.63
N PRO A 8 12.43 7.38 -11.52
CA PRO A 8 13.57 6.48 -11.51
C PRO A 8 13.10 5.11 -11.98
N GLN A 9 13.72 4.58 -13.03
CA GLN A 9 13.47 3.22 -13.47
C GLN A 9 14.01 2.30 -12.38
N LEU A 10 13.09 1.68 -11.63
CA LEU A 10 13.45 0.71 -10.61
C LEU A 10 13.69 -0.63 -11.29
N ASP A 11 14.84 -1.24 -11.00
CA ASP A 11 15.07 -2.65 -11.27
C ASP A 11 14.23 -3.51 -10.29
N PRO A 12 14.14 -4.84 -10.50
CA PRO A 12 13.37 -5.70 -9.62
C PRO A 12 13.78 -5.61 -8.13
N ALA A 13 15.06 -5.40 -7.85
CA ALA A 13 15.57 -5.22 -6.49
C ALA A 13 15.08 -3.90 -5.87
N GLY A 14 15.09 -2.80 -6.65
CA GLY A 14 14.57 -1.50 -6.23
C GLY A 14 13.07 -1.53 -5.93
N VAL A 15 12.28 -2.26 -6.73
CA VAL A 15 10.85 -2.47 -6.46
C VAL A 15 10.65 -3.26 -5.16
N ALA A 16 11.42 -4.32 -4.94
CA ALA A 16 11.35 -5.11 -3.70
C ALA A 16 11.69 -4.25 -2.46
N ALA A 17 12.75 -3.45 -2.53
CA ALA A 17 13.12 -2.54 -1.45
C ALA A 17 12.05 -1.47 -1.19
N LEU A 18 11.41 -0.94 -2.24
CA LEU A 18 10.28 0.00 -2.08
C LEU A 18 9.08 -0.69 -1.40
N ALA A 19 8.75 -1.92 -1.81
CA ALA A 19 7.69 -2.70 -1.19
C ALA A 19 7.96 -2.94 0.31
N GLU A 20 9.20 -3.28 0.68
CA GLU A 20 9.59 -3.48 2.08
C GLU A 20 9.46 -2.20 2.92
N ARG A 21 9.90 -1.05 2.39
CA ARG A 21 9.72 0.24 3.07
C ARG A 21 8.24 0.57 3.27
N LEU A 22 7.41 0.34 2.26
CA LEU A 22 5.98 0.59 2.34
C LEU A 22 5.29 -0.36 3.34
N GLN A 23 5.66 -1.65 3.34
CA GLN A 23 5.18 -2.61 4.33
C GLN A 23 5.56 -2.18 5.75
N ALA A 24 6.81 -1.76 5.96
CA ALA A 24 7.27 -1.30 7.27
C ALA A 24 6.48 -0.08 7.74
N ALA A 25 6.28 0.93 6.88
CA ALA A 25 5.52 2.14 7.19
C ALA A 25 4.07 1.81 7.60
N VAL A 26 3.36 1.00 6.79
CA VAL A 26 1.95 0.65 7.06
C VAL A 26 1.81 -0.14 8.38
N ARG A 27 2.75 -1.05 8.66
CA ARG A 27 2.73 -1.89 9.87
C ARG A 27 2.93 -1.10 11.18
N THR A 28 3.38 0.15 11.12
CA THR A 28 3.43 1.03 12.31
C THR A 28 2.04 1.42 12.81
N ALA A 29 1.02 1.41 11.93
CA ALA A 29 -0.31 1.92 12.22
C ALA A 29 -1.40 0.82 12.26
N VAL A 30 -1.17 -0.32 11.62
CA VAL A 30 -2.16 -1.41 11.54
C VAL A 30 -1.50 -2.79 11.67
N ARG A 31 -2.15 -3.68 12.43
CA ARG A 31 -1.77 -5.10 12.50
C ARG A 31 -2.66 -5.87 11.52
N VAL A 32 -2.05 -6.37 10.45
CA VAL A 32 -2.70 -7.24 9.45
C VAL A 32 -1.78 -8.42 9.13
N PRO A 33 -2.30 -9.54 8.61
CA PRO A 33 -1.47 -10.62 8.10
C PRO A 33 -0.50 -10.10 7.03
N ARG A 34 0.74 -10.62 7.04
CA ARG A 34 1.78 -10.21 6.08
C ARG A 34 1.34 -10.40 4.63
N GLU A 35 0.58 -11.47 4.39
CA GLU A 35 0.09 -11.89 3.08
C GLU A 35 -0.91 -10.89 2.53
N VAL A 36 -1.87 -10.46 3.35
CA VAL A 36 -2.85 -9.42 3.00
C VAL A 36 -2.15 -8.12 2.61
N LEU A 37 -1.18 -7.66 3.42
CA LEU A 37 -0.45 -6.44 3.11
C LEU A 37 0.40 -6.57 1.84
N ARG A 38 1.01 -7.74 1.61
CA ARG A 38 1.75 -8.04 0.38
C ARG A 38 0.83 -7.92 -0.83
N ASP A 39 -0.31 -8.58 -0.81
CA ASP A 39 -1.23 -8.63 -1.95
C ASP A 39 -1.82 -7.25 -2.26
N VAL A 40 -2.10 -6.45 -1.24
CA VAL A 40 -2.50 -5.05 -1.40
C VAL A 40 -1.42 -4.20 -2.06
N ILE A 41 -0.15 -4.37 -1.68
CA ILE A 41 0.96 -3.62 -2.29
C ILE A 41 1.23 -4.10 -3.72
N VAL A 42 1.13 -5.39 -3.98
CA VAL A 42 1.24 -5.94 -5.35
C VAL A 42 0.15 -5.37 -6.24
N ALA A 43 -1.11 -5.37 -5.77
CA ALA A 43 -2.21 -4.77 -6.50
C ALA A 43 -1.99 -3.27 -6.74
N LEU A 44 -1.52 -2.52 -5.73
CA LEU A 44 -1.18 -1.11 -5.88
C LEU A 44 -0.13 -0.88 -6.99
N PHE A 45 0.95 -1.65 -7.01
CA PHE A 45 2.01 -1.52 -8.01
C PHE A 45 1.56 -1.97 -9.41
N ALA A 46 0.59 -2.87 -9.49
CA ALA A 46 -0.01 -3.34 -10.73
C ALA A 46 -1.19 -2.47 -11.19
N GLU A 47 -1.47 -1.35 -10.53
CA GLU A 47 -2.65 -0.51 -10.78
C GLU A 47 -3.99 -1.28 -10.71
N GLY A 48 -4.01 -2.33 -9.88
CA GLY A 48 -5.13 -3.21 -9.67
C GLY A 48 -6.05 -2.78 -8.52
N HIS A 49 -7.12 -3.54 -8.33
CA HIS A 49 -8.11 -3.33 -7.29
C HIS A 49 -8.12 -4.52 -6.32
N VAL A 50 -8.38 -4.24 -5.04
CA VAL A 50 -8.46 -5.28 -4.00
C VAL A 50 -9.79 -5.21 -3.28
N LEU A 51 -10.45 -6.37 -3.18
CA LEU A 51 -11.56 -6.59 -2.28
C LEU A 51 -11.06 -7.35 -1.05
N ILE A 52 -11.22 -6.76 0.14
CA ILE A 52 -10.80 -7.39 1.39
C ILE A 52 -12.03 -7.98 2.08
N GLU A 53 -12.24 -9.28 1.93
CA GLU A 53 -13.28 -10.06 2.63
C GLU A 53 -12.69 -10.72 3.88
N ASP A 54 -13.32 -10.49 5.04
CA ASP A 54 -12.85 -10.91 6.38
C ASP A 54 -13.91 -10.47 7.40
N TYR A 55 -13.87 -11.03 8.60
CA TYR A 55 -14.81 -10.77 9.69
C TYR A 55 -14.82 -9.28 10.11
N PRO A 56 -15.95 -8.76 10.61
CA PRO A 56 -16.03 -7.37 11.10
C PRO A 56 -15.01 -7.12 12.22
N GLY A 57 -14.36 -5.96 12.20
CA GLY A 57 -13.41 -5.53 13.26
C GLY A 57 -11.93 -5.83 12.99
N VAL A 58 -11.58 -6.50 11.89
CA VAL A 58 -10.19 -6.90 11.55
C VAL A 58 -9.34 -5.80 10.87
N GLY A 59 -9.71 -4.53 11.06
CA GLY A 59 -8.84 -3.41 10.66
C GLY A 59 -8.81 -3.06 9.16
N LYS A 60 -9.76 -3.52 8.33
CA LYS A 60 -9.83 -3.20 6.88
C LYS A 60 -9.78 -1.68 6.59
N THR A 61 -10.62 -0.91 7.28
CA THR A 61 -10.65 0.55 7.14
C THR A 61 -9.35 1.18 7.64
N ALA A 62 -8.76 0.63 8.70
CA ALA A 62 -7.49 1.09 9.23
C ALA A 62 -6.34 0.82 8.25
N LEU A 63 -6.35 -0.34 7.57
CA LEU A 63 -5.39 -0.68 6.51
C LEU A 63 -5.48 0.30 5.35
N ALA A 64 -6.67 0.56 4.82
CA ALA A 64 -6.85 1.50 3.71
C ALA A 64 -6.42 2.94 4.09
N ARG A 65 -6.70 3.38 5.33
CA ARG A 65 -6.21 4.66 5.87
C ARG A 65 -4.69 4.69 6.08
N ALA A 66 -4.09 3.61 6.57
CA ALA A 66 -2.65 3.53 6.79
C ALA A 66 -1.89 3.53 5.47
N LEU A 67 -2.41 2.82 4.45
CA LEU A 67 -1.84 2.78 3.11
C LEU A 67 -1.87 4.15 2.44
N SER A 68 -3.04 4.79 2.38
CA SER A 68 -3.20 6.13 1.79
C SER A 68 -2.25 7.15 2.40
N ARG A 69 -2.11 7.18 3.73
CA ARG A 69 -1.13 8.04 4.43
C ARG A 69 0.33 7.72 4.08
N SER A 70 0.66 6.43 3.90
CA SER A 70 2.03 6.00 3.59
C SER A 70 2.49 6.39 2.19
N ILE A 71 1.56 6.67 1.27
CA ILE A 71 1.85 7.05 -0.11
C ILE A 71 1.37 8.46 -0.47
N ASP A 72 0.98 9.25 0.54
CA ASP A 72 0.42 10.59 0.36
C ASP A 72 -0.75 10.64 -0.64
N SER A 73 -1.71 9.72 -0.48
CA SER A 73 -2.91 9.62 -1.31
C SER A 73 -4.18 9.93 -0.51
N ALA A 74 -5.26 10.25 -1.23
CA ALA A 74 -6.56 10.50 -0.64
C ALA A 74 -7.20 9.20 -0.13
N PHE A 75 -8.01 9.31 0.93
CA PHE A 75 -8.83 8.23 1.44
C PHE A 75 -10.30 8.64 1.44
N ALA A 76 -11.14 7.83 0.80
CA ALA A 76 -12.59 7.95 0.82
C ALA A 76 -13.22 6.65 1.30
N ARG A 77 -14.27 6.75 2.11
CA ARG A 77 -15.12 5.62 2.50
C ARG A 77 -16.41 5.70 1.69
N VAL A 78 -16.77 4.58 1.06
CA VAL A 78 -18.03 4.40 0.33
C VAL A 78 -18.95 3.49 1.14
#